data_AF-A0A1V6H183-F1
#
_entry.id   AF-A0A1V6H183-F1
#
_cell.length_a   1.000
_cell.length_b   1.000
_cell.length_c   1.000
_cell.angle_alpha   90.00
_cell.angle_beta   90.00
_cell.angle_gamma   90.00
#
_symmetry.space_group_name_H-M   'P 1'
#
loop_
_entity.id
_entity.type
_entity.pdbx_description
1 polymer ?
#
loop_
_entity_poly.entity_id
_entity_poly.type
_entity_poly.pdbx_seq_one_letter_code
_entity_poly.pdbx_strand_id
1 'polypeptide(L)'
;MKRQAPIDATPPFEGLVKDKAKLSVTIPALPGSKRDARVIEVEVNGWRDPVDGEIYLSGTTTAYVDRIKAHEMGLLAPEDFKLIREQLQVTQEEISNLLQIGKRSWTRWETGYDRPTRSINLLIRSLYDGIITVPYLEELQEPIDHEPLTKWRCTVCPSLYVTSKKPRSQVSKELPDEDASAA
;
A
#
# COMPACT_ATOMS: atom_id res chain seq x y z
N MET A 1 18.65 14.33 -11.37
CA MET A 1 19.46 15.07 -10.37
C MET A 1 19.17 14.50 -8.98
N LYS A 2 20.15 13.85 -8.33
CA LYS A 2 20.00 13.33 -6.95
C LYS A 2 20.01 14.51 -5.98
N ARG A 3 18.85 15.07 -5.65
CA ARG A 3 18.75 16.07 -4.57
C ARG A 3 18.77 15.31 -3.24
N GLN A 4 19.92 15.33 -2.57
CA GLN A 4 20.08 14.85 -1.20
C GLN A 4 19.13 15.64 -0.28
N ALA A 5 18.55 15.01 0.73
CA ALA A 5 17.80 15.75 1.75
C ALA A 5 18.73 16.76 2.46
N PRO A 6 18.24 17.97 2.74
CA PRO A 6 19.00 18.95 3.53
C PRO A 6 19.28 18.36 4.91
N ILE A 7 20.49 18.60 5.45
CA ILE A 7 20.76 18.36 6.86
C ILE A 7 20.03 19.45 7.63
N ASP A 8 19.37 19.09 8.73
CA ASP A 8 18.81 20.05 9.67
C ASP A 8 19.89 21.09 10.06
N ALA A 9 19.52 22.37 10.12
CA ALA A 9 20.49 23.45 10.25
C ALA A 9 21.29 23.37 11.56
N THR A 10 20.66 22.82 12.61
CA THR A 10 21.16 22.76 13.98
C THR A 10 21.53 21.32 14.34
N PRO A 11 22.70 21.09 14.97
CA PRO A 11 23.06 19.76 15.45
C PRO A 11 22.16 19.32 16.62
N PRO A 12 21.94 18.01 16.81
CA PRO A 12 21.18 17.49 17.94
C PRO A 12 21.87 17.72 19.30
N PHE A 13 23.19 17.93 19.32
CA PHE A 13 23.96 18.30 20.51
C PHE A 13 25.20 19.13 20.15
N GLU A 14 25.75 19.84 21.13
CA GLU A 14 26.90 20.71 20.95
C GLU A 14 28.18 19.92 20.64
N GLY A 15 29.06 20.45 19.78
CA GLY A 15 30.35 19.85 19.44
C GLY A 15 30.38 18.93 18.20
N LEU A 16 29.21 18.67 17.59
CA LEU A 16 29.10 17.86 16.38
C LEU A 16 29.60 18.56 15.11
N VAL A 17 30.25 17.80 14.23
CA VAL A 17 30.73 18.27 12.92
C VAL A 17 29.86 17.70 11.81
N LYS A 18 29.48 18.53 10.83
CA LYS A 18 28.75 18.07 9.63
C LYS A 18 29.66 17.16 8.81
N ASP A 19 29.19 15.95 8.52
CA ASP A 19 29.94 14.98 7.72
C ASP A 19 29.04 14.25 6.72
N LYS A 20 29.65 13.73 5.65
CA LYS A 20 29.00 12.85 4.68
C LYS A 20 29.42 11.42 5.00
N ALA A 21 28.46 10.62 5.45
CA ALA A 21 28.67 9.23 5.80
C ALA A 21 28.11 8.28 4.73
N LYS A 22 28.76 7.14 4.53
CA LYS A 22 28.19 6.02 3.78
C LYS A 22 27.48 5.09 4.75
N LEU A 23 26.17 4.95 4.59
CA LEU A 23 25.34 4.06 5.40
C LEU A 23 25.00 2.80 4.60
N SER A 24 25.31 1.63 5.16
CA SER A 24 24.88 0.34 4.63
C SER A 24 23.42 0.09 5.03
N VAL A 25 22.51 0.25 4.08
CA VAL A 25 21.06 0.10 4.30
C VAL A 25 20.60 -1.26 3.81
N THR A 26 20.06 -2.07 4.72
CA THR A 26 19.43 -3.35 4.38
C THR A 26 18.03 -3.14 3.81
N ILE A 27 17.79 -3.71 2.64
CA ILE A 27 16.51 -3.73 1.96
C ILE A 27 15.93 -5.14 2.12
N PRO A 28 14.82 -5.31 2.85
CA PRO A 28 14.22 -6.62 3.04
C PRO A 28 13.59 -7.12 1.75
N ALA A 29 13.58 -8.45 1.57
CA ALA A 29 12.76 -9.07 0.54
C ALA A 29 11.29 -8.97 0.93
N LEU A 30 10.45 -8.51 0.01
CA LEU A 30 9.01 -8.56 0.20
C LEU A 30 8.48 -9.97 -0.07
N PRO A 31 7.43 -10.42 0.64
CA PRO A 31 6.80 -11.70 0.38
C PRO A 31 6.36 -11.83 -1.10
N GLY A 32 6.80 -12.89 -1.77
CA GLY A 32 6.53 -13.16 -3.18
C GLY A 32 7.29 -12.25 -4.17
N SER A 33 8.31 -11.51 -3.72
CA SER A 33 9.24 -10.79 -4.59
C SER A 33 10.21 -11.78 -5.25
N LYS A 34 10.61 -11.50 -6.50
CA LYS A 34 11.74 -12.22 -7.15
C LYS A 34 13.11 -11.74 -6.68
N ARG A 35 13.15 -10.63 -5.93
CA ARG A 35 14.39 -10.03 -5.41
C ARG A 35 14.59 -10.43 -3.96
N ASP A 36 15.75 -10.98 -3.68
CA ASP A 36 16.22 -11.29 -2.32
C ASP A 36 16.60 -10.03 -1.55
N ALA A 37 16.77 -10.20 -0.23
CA ALA A 37 17.24 -9.14 0.65
C ALA A 37 18.66 -8.72 0.22
N ARG A 38 18.89 -7.41 0.13
CA ARG A 38 20.18 -6.85 -0.30
C ARG A 38 20.58 -5.66 0.54
N VAL A 39 21.88 -5.41 0.61
CA VAL A 39 22.43 -4.21 1.25
C VAL A 39 22.84 -3.24 0.15
N ILE A 40 22.43 -1.98 0.30
CA ILE A 40 22.88 -0.88 -0.56
C ILE A 40 23.68 0.12 0.26
N GLU A 41 24.72 0.70 -0.34
CA GLU A 41 25.43 1.82 0.26
C GLU A 41 24.77 3.13 -0.17
N VAL A 42 24.30 3.89 0.81
CA VAL A 42 23.69 5.20 0.60
C VAL A 42 24.57 6.24 1.25
N GLU A 43 25.06 7.19 0.46
CA GLU A 43 25.67 8.39 1.00
C GLU A 43 24.58 9.25 1.64
N VAL A 44 24.75 9.53 2.92
CA VAL A 44 23.84 10.32 3.74
C VAL A 44 24.60 11.42 4.46
N ASN A 45 23.80 12.41 4.81
CA ASN A 45 24.22 13.69 5.33
C ASN A 45 23.94 13.63 6.84
N GLY A 46 24.96 13.78 7.68
CA GLY A 46 24.83 13.54 9.12
C GLY A 46 25.79 14.36 9.96
N TRP A 47 25.77 14.09 11.25
CA TRP A 47 26.63 14.74 12.24
C TRP A 47 27.57 13.70 12.83
N ARG A 48 28.87 13.98 12.86
CA ARG A 48 29.88 13.11 13.46
C ARG A 48 30.36 13.70 14.77
N ASP A 49 30.41 12.86 15.80
CA ASP A 49 31.07 13.21 17.06
C ASP A 49 32.60 13.02 16.91
N PRO A 50 33.41 14.05 17.18
CA PRO A 50 34.86 13.97 17.06
C PRO A 50 35.53 13.07 18.12
N VAL A 51 34.84 12.70 19.19
CA VAL A 51 35.40 11.94 20.32
C VAL A 51 35.31 10.43 20.07
N ASP A 52 34.14 9.92 19.68
CA ASP A 52 33.90 8.49 19.46
C ASP A 52 33.80 8.11 17.96
N GLY A 53 33.61 9.09 17.08
CA GLY A 53 33.44 8.89 15.64
C GLY A 53 32.05 8.41 15.22
N GLU A 54 31.08 8.36 16.14
CA GLU A 54 29.70 7.96 15.85
C GLU A 54 29.00 8.96 14.92
N ILE A 55 28.07 8.46 14.11
CA ILE A 55 27.33 9.25 13.13
C ILE A 55 25.87 9.33 13.54
N TYR A 56 25.43 10.55 13.80
CA TYR A 56 24.08 10.90 14.19
C TYR A 56 23.30 11.39 12.98
N LEU A 57 22.20 10.69 12.69
CA LEU A 57 21.31 11.01 11.58
C LEU A 57 20.19 11.92 12.07
N SER A 58 19.93 12.96 11.30
CA SER A 58 18.78 13.85 11.54
C SER A 58 17.46 13.18 11.15
N GLY A 59 16.33 13.76 11.56
CA GLY A 59 15.00 13.26 11.18
C GLY A 59 14.80 13.28 9.67
N THR A 60 15.24 14.35 9.01
CA THR A 60 15.19 14.49 7.54
C THR A 60 16.09 13.50 6.82
N THR A 61 17.28 13.18 7.38
CA THR A 61 18.15 12.13 6.85
C THR A 61 17.53 10.74 6.98
N THR A 62 16.89 10.45 8.11
CA THR A 62 16.20 9.17 8.34
C THR A 62 15.05 8.98 7.36
N ALA A 63 14.22 10.00 7.17
CA ALA A 63 13.14 9.99 6.17
C ALA A 63 13.68 9.76 4.74
N TYR A 64 14.82 10.37 4.39
CA TYR A 64 15.49 10.13 3.11
C TYR A 64 15.89 8.67 2.90
N VAL A 65 16.46 8.03 3.93
CA VAL A 65 16.84 6.61 3.89
C VAL A 65 15.60 5.73 3.72
N ASP A 66 14.54 6.01 4.48
CA ASP A 66 13.30 5.22 4.40
C ASP A 66 12.59 5.37 3.06
N ARG A 67 12.65 6.55 2.44
CA ARG A 67 12.18 6.77 1.06
C ARG A 67 12.98 5.93 0.05
N ILE A 68 14.29 5.85 0.19
CA ILE A 68 15.12 4.98 -0.67
C ILE A 68 14.71 3.52 -0.49
N LYS A 69 14.55 3.04 0.74
CA LYS A 69 14.10 1.67 1.00
C LYS A 69 12.75 1.41 0.32
N ALA A 70 11.78 2.32 0.47
CA ALA A 70 10.47 2.18 -0.15
C ALA A 70 10.57 2.09 -1.68
N HIS A 71 11.34 2.97 -2.30
CA HIS A 71 11.56 2.97 -3.74
C HIS A 71 12.21 1.68 -4.24
N GLU A 72 13.24 1.19 -3.55
CA GLU A 72 13.95 -0.04 -3.89
C GLU A 72 13.10 -1.31 -3.73
N MET A 73 12.09 -1.25 -2.84
CA MET A 73 11.04 -2.26 -2.67
C MET A 73 9.89 -2.10 -3.68
N GLY A 74 9.87 -1.01 -4.45
CA GLY A 74 8.79 -0.69 -5.38
C GLY A 74 7.50 -0.22 -4.68
N LEU A 75 7.59 0.23 -3.43
CA LEU A 75 6.49 0.79 -2.64
C LEU A 75 6.49 2.31 -2.68
N LEU A 76 5.37 2.93 -2.31
CA LEU A 76 5.24 4.36 -2.07
C LEU A 76 5.90 4.72 -0.72
N ALA A 77 6.52 5.90 -0.68
CA ALA A 77 7.06 6.49 0.55
C ALA A 77 5.94 7.23 1.32
N PRO A 78 6.13 7.52 2.62
CA PRO A 78 5.15 8.23 3.43
C PRO A 78 4.69 9.56 2.83
N GLU A 79 5.63 10.31 2.24
CA GLU A 79 5.36 11.58 1.60
C GLU A 79 4.51 11.43 0.34
N ASP A 80 4.65 10.30 -0.38
CA ASP A 80 3.87 10.01 -1.58
C ASP A 80 2.39 9.77 -1.23
N PHE A 81 2.09 9.10 -0.12
CA PHE A 81 0.69 8.92 0.33
C PHE A 81 0.03 10.25 0.61
N LYS A 82 0.74 11.13 1.34
CA LYS A 82 0.24 12.48 1.63
C LYS A 82 0.03 13.28 0.35
N LEU A 83 0.98 13.23 -0.58
CA LEU A 83 0.88 13.89 -1.88
C LEU A 83 -0.33 13.39 -2.66
N ILE A 84 -0.49 12.07 -2.80
CA ILE A 84 -1.61 11.47 -3.54
C ILE A 84 -2.94 11.92 -2.95
N ARG A 85 -3.08 11.87 -1.62
CA ARG A 85 -4.29 12.34 -0.94
C ARG A 85 -4.59 13.81 -1.23
N GLU A 86 -3.57 14.67 -1.16
CA GLU A 86 -3.71 16.11 -1.43
C GLU A 86 -4.06 16.40 -2.90
N GLN A 87 -3.50 15.62 -3.84
CA GLN A 87 -3.83 15.73 -5.27
C GLN A 87 -5.26 15.27 -5.56
N LEU A 88 -5.74 14.24 -4.87
CA LEU A 88 -7.12 13.77 -4.95
C LEU A 88 -8.10 14.68 -4.19
N GLN A 89 -7.61 15.66 -3.43
CA GLN A 89 -8.40 16.62 -2.66
C GLN A 89 -9.32 15.97 -1.61
N VAL A 90 -8.91 14.84 -1.04
CA VAL A 90 -9.67 14.10 -0.03
C VAL A 90 -9.02 14.15 1.35
N THR A 91 -9.80 13.93 2.39
CA THR A 91 -9.32 13.77 3.77
C THR A 91 -8.77 12.35 4.00
N GLN A 92 -8.04 12.16 5.10
CA GLN A 92 -7.56 10.82 5.49
C GLN A 92 -8.72 9.84 5.73
N GLU A 93 -9.85 10.34 6.19
CA GLU A 93 -11.04 9.53 6.45
C GLU A 93 -11.74 9.15 5.15
N GLU A 94 -11.95 10.11 4.24
CA GLU A 94 -12.55 9.87 2.93
C GLU A 94 -11.74 8.86 2.10
N ILE A 95 -10.42 9.01 2.01
CA ILE A 95 -9.60 8.04 1.26
C ILE A 95 -9.58 6.65 1.91
N SER A 96 -9.70 6.59 3.24
CA SER A 96 -9.79 5.31 3.96
C SER A 96 -11.11 4.62 3.65
N ASN A 97 -12.22 5.36 3.66
CA ASN A 97 -13.54 4.86 3.30
C ASN A 97 -13.58 4.45 1.81
N LEU A 98 -13.03 5.27 0.93
CA LEU A 98 -12.95 5.03 -0.52
C LEU A 98 -12.25 3.70 -0.84
N LEU A 99 -11.13 3.44 -0.17
CA LEU A 99 -10.33 2.23 -0.36
C LEU A 99 -10.78 1.07 0.54
N GLN A 100 -11.81 1.25 1.36
CA GLN A 100 -12.33 0.27 2.32
C GLN A 100 -11.23 -0.28 3.25
N ILE A 101 -10.40 0.63 3.76
CA ILE A 101 -9.32 0.35 4.72
C ILE A 101 -9.59 1.04 6.05
N GLY A 102 -9.03 0.50 7.13
CA GLY A 102 -9.13 1.17 8.43
C GLY A 102 -8.41 2.53 8.43
N LYS A 103 -9.06 3.57 8.96
CA LYS A 103 -8.50 4.94 9.11
C LYS A 103 -7.08 4.97 9.68
N ARG A 104 -6.81 4.12 10.67
CA ARG A 104 -5.48 4.00 11.31
C ARG A 104 -4.40 3.50 10.34
N SER A 105 -4.75 2.66 9.38
CA SER A 105 -3.80 2.13 8.39
C SER A 105 -3.28 3.25 7.50
N TRP A 106 -4.17 4.10 6.98
CA TRP A 106 -3.78 5.24 6.16
C TRP A 106 -2.89 6.21 6.94
N THR A 107 -3.29 6.60 8.15
CA THR A 107 -2.47 7.46 9.01
C THR A 107 -1.08 6.87 9.27
N ARG A 108 -0.97 5.56 9.52
CA ARG A 108 0.33 4.89 9.73
C ARG A 108 1.21 4.89 8.48
N TRP A 109 0.62 4.80 7.29
CA TRP A 109 1.38 4.86 6.05
C TRP A 109 1.89 6.29 5.78
N GLU A 110 1.05 7.31 6.00
CA GLU A 110 1.47 8.71 5.87
C GLU A 110 2.53 9.14 6.89
N THR A 111 2.52 8.56 8.10
CA THR A 111 3.56 8.83 9.11
C THR A 111 4.80 7.95 8.97
N GLY A 112 4.75 6.95 8.08
CA GLY A 112 5.83 5.96 7.91
C GLY A 112 5.96 4.95 9.04
N TYR A 113 4.99 4.90 9.96
CA TYR A 113 4.97 3.90 11.04
C TYR A 113 4.79 2.47 10.50
N ASP A 114 4.00 2.30 9.44
CA ASP A 114 3.75 1.01 8.82
C ASP A 114 3.81 1.12 7.28
N ARG A 115 3.92 -0.02 6.59
CA ARG A 115 3.93 -0.09 5.13
C ARG A 115 2.73 -0.85 4.60
N PRO A 116 2.11 -0.38 3.50
CA PRO A 116 1.05 -1.14 2.87
C PRO A 116 1.54 -2.45 2.26
N THR A 117 0.62 -3.37 2.04
CA THR A 117 0.87 -4.55 1.21
C THR A 117 1.13 -4.16 -0.25
N ARG A 118 1.74 -5.05 -1.04
CA ARG A 118 1.99 -4.75 -2.46
C ARG A 118 0.71 -4.56 -3.27
N SER A 119 -0.34 -5.31 -2.99
CA SER A 119 -1.62 -5.20 -3.70
C SER A 119 -2.27 -3.84 -3.48
N ILE A 120 -2.36 -3.37 -2.22
CA ILE A 120 -2.95 -2.05 -1.94
C ILE A 120 -2.06 -0.92 -2.49
N ASN A 121 -0.73 -1.07 -2.46
CA ASN A 121 0.18 -0.12 -3.09
C ASN A 121 -0.07 0.02 -4.60
N LEU A 122 -0.34 -1.09 -5.30
CA LEU A 122 -0.71 -1.06 -6.72
C LEU A 122 -2.05 -0.35 -6.92
N LEU A 123 -3.05 -0.64 -6.10
CA LEU A 123 -4.36 0.01 -6.17
C LEU A 123 -4.24 1.54 -6.02
N ILE A 124 -3.49 2.00 -5.02
CA ILE A 124 -3.30 3.43 -4.75
C ILE A 124 -2.56 4.12 -5.91
N ARG A 125 -1.57 3.45 -6.51
CA ARG A 125 -0.92 3.97 -7.72
C ARG A 125 -1.87 4.05 -8.90
N SER A 126 -2.66 3.01 -9.15
CA SER A 126 -3.66 3.03 -10.22
C SER A 126 -4.71 4.11 -10.03
N LEU A 127 -5.07 4.43 -8.78
CA LEU A 127 -5.95 5.54 -8.44
C LEU A 127 -5.28 6.90 -8.74
N TYR A 128 -4.01 7.06 -8.36
CA TYR A 128 -3.24 8.27 -8.65
C TYR A 128 -3.01 8.49 -10.15
N ASP A 129 -2.72 7.43 -10.89
CA ASP A 129 -2.51 7.45 -12.35
C ASP A 129 -3.82 7.70 -13.12
N GLY A 130 -4.97 7.74 -12.43
CA GLY A 130 -6.30 7.95 -13.01
C GLY A 130 -6.84 6.77 -13.80
N ILE A 131 -6.20 5.60 -13.71
CA ILE A 131 -6.67 4.34 -14.32
C ILE A 131 -7.95 3.88 -13.62
N ILE A 132 -7.97 4.02 -12.30
CA ILE A 132 -9.13 3.82 -11.44
C ILE A 132 -9.54 5.21 -10.96
N THR A 133 -10.80 5.58 -11.11
CA THR A 133 -11.27 6.91 -10.73
C THR A 133 -12.01 6.86 -9.39
N VAL A 134 -12.05 7.98 -8.67
CA VAL A 134 -12.82 8.09 -7.41
C VAL A 134 -14.31 7.77 -7.64
N PRO A 135 -15.00 8.33 -8.66
CA PRO A 135 -16.41 8.02 -8.89
C PRO A 135 -16.66 6.54 -9.17
N TYR A 136 -15.72 5.87 -9.86
CA TYR A 136 -15.81 4.44 -10.12
C TYR A 136 -15.77 3.63 -8.82
N LEU A 137 -14.87 3.98 -7.89
CA LEU A 137 -14.80 3.32 -6.59
C LEU A 137 -16.01 3.61 -5.71
N GLU A 138 -16.57 4.82 -5.78
CA GLU A 138 -17.81 5.18 -5.08
C GLU A 138 -18.99 4.35 -5.60
N GLU A 139 -19.14 4.21 -6.93
CA GLU A 139 -20.17 3.38 -7.55
C GLU A 139 -20.09 1.91 -7.09
N LEU A 140 -18.87 1.38 -6.91
CA LEU A 140 -18.65 0.01 -6.44
C LEU A 140 -19.00 -0.22 -4.97
N GLN A 141 -19.11 0.83 -4.15
CA GLN A 141 -19.47 0.68 -2.74
C GLN A 141 -20.97 0.52 -2.53
N GLU A 142 -21.77 1.04 -3.45
CA GLU A 142 -23.19 0.77 -3.46
C GLU A 142 -23.41 -0.75 -3.66
N PRO A 143 -24.36 -1.36 -2.95
CA PRO A 143 -24.75 -2.74 -3.20
C PRO A 143 -25.37 -2.81 -4.59
N ILE A 144 -24.51 -2.98 -5.59
CA ILE A 144 -24.94 -3.23 -6.95
C ILE A 144 -25.63 -4.60 -6.90
N ASP A 145 -26.88 -4.68 -7.35
CA ASP A 145 -27.50 -5.94 -7.77
C ASP A 145 -26.69 -6.44 -8.97
N HIS A 146 -25.54 -7.05 -8.70
CA HIS A 146 -24.65 -7.48 -9.76
C HIS A 146 -25.38 -8.55 -10.54
N GLU A 147 -25.53 -8.31 -11.84
CA GLU A 147 -25.73 -9.40 -12.77
C GLU A 147 -24.61 -10.43 -12.48
N PRO A 148 -24.94 -11.70 -12.19
CA PRO A 148 -23.97 -12.63 -11.63
C PRO A 148 -22.72 -12.69 -12.51
N LEU A 149 -21.54 -12.81 -11.88
CA LEU A 149 -20.22 -12.92 -12.54
C LEU A 149 -20.13 -14.09 -13.56
N THR A 150 -21.21 -14.85 -13.75
CA THR A 150 -21.41 -15.81 -14.82
C THR A 150 -21.65 -15.18 -16.19
N LYS A 151 -21.99 -13.89 -16.28
CA LYS A 151 -22.06 -13.13 -17.53
C LYS A 151 -20.82 -12.28 -17.73
N TRP A 152 -19.69 -12.93 -17.97
CA TRP A 152 -18.50 -12.23 -18.48
C TRP A 152 -18.83 -11.55 -19.81
N ARG A 153 -18.86 -10.20 -19.82
CA ARG A 153 -18.79 -9.44 -21.06
C ARG A 153 -17.32 -9.25 -21.40
N CYS A 154 -16.80 -10.13 -22.26
CA CYS A 154 -15.52 -9.87 -22.89
C CYS A 154 -15.68 -8.65 -23.81
N THR A 155 -15.17 -7.49 -23.38
CA THR A 155 -15.15 -6.26 -24.20
C THR A 155 -14.18 -6.37 -25.38
N VAL A 156 -13.29 -7.38 -25.37
CA VAL A 156 -12.28 -7.65 -26.40
C VAL A 156 -12.77 -8.65 -27.46
N CYS A 157 -13.74 -9.52 -27.14
CA CYS A 157 -14.29 -10.52 -28.06
C CYS A 157 -15.82 -10.60 -27.95
N PRO A 158 -16.58 -10.07 -28.93
CA PRO A 158 -18.04 -10.18 -28.96
C PRO A 158 -18.61 -11.61 -29.08
N SER A 159 -17.77 -12.64 -29.33
CA SER A 159 -18.24 -13.95 -29.80
C SER A 159 -18.15 -15.11 -28.81
N LEU A 160 -17.82 -14.88 -27.54
CA LEU A 160 -17.80 -15.96 -26.54
C LEU A 160 -18.91 -15.79 -25.51
N TYR A 161 -20.15 -15.93 -25.98
CA TYR A 161 -21.26 -16.30 -25.11
C TYR A 161 -21.08 -17.77 -24.70
N VAL A 162 -20.44 -18.01 -23.56
CA VAL A 162 -20.60 -19.30 -22.88
C VAL A 162 -21.96 -19.27 -22.22
N THR A 163 -22.97 -19.82 -22.88
CA THR A 163 -24.28 -20.06 -22.28
C THR A 163 -24.07 -20.95 -21.06
N SER A 164 -24.26 -20.40 -19.85
CA SER A 164 -24.27 -21.20 -18.63
C SER A 164 -25.38 -22.24 -18.76
N LYS A 165 -25.03 -23.52 -18.88
CA LYS A 165 -25.99 -24.61 -18.70
C LYS A 165 -26.60 -24.46 -17.29
N LYS A 166 -27.92 -24.45 -17.21
CA LYS A 166 -28.68 -24.40 -15.94
C LYS A 166 -28.10 -25.40 -14.93
N PRO A 167 -27.92 -25.05 -13.65
CA PRO A 167 -27.68 -26.04 -12.62
C PRO A 167 -28.90 -26.98 -12.54
N ARG A 168 -28.59 -28.28 -12.51
CA ARG A 168 -29.54 -29.38 -12.41
C ARG A 168 -30.35 -29.22 -11.12
N SER A 169 -31.67 -29.30 -11.27
CA SER A 169 -32.73 -29.27 -10.25
C SER A 169 -32.32 -29.72 -8.84
N GLN A 170 -32.80 -28.95 -7.86
CA GLN A 170 -32.96 -29.33 -6.47
C GLN A 170 -33.54 -30.75 -6.36
N VAL A 171 -32.85 -31.62 -5.64
CA VAL A 171 -33.47 -32.82 -5.04
C VAL A 171 -33.83 -32.41 -3.62
N SER A 172 -35.08 -32.00 -3.46
CA SER A 172 -35.76 -31.96 -2.16
C SER A 172 -35.69 -33.37 -1.58
N LYS A 173 -34.93 -33.58 -0.50
CA LYS A 173 -35.17 -34.72 0.37
C LYS A 173 -36.28 -34.28 1.33
N GLU A 174 -37.49 -34.72 1.02
CA GLU A 174 -38.58 -34.80 1.99
C GLU A 174 -38.10 -35.69 3.15
N LEU A 175 -38.05 -35.14 4.37
CA LEU A 175 -38.01 -35.94 5.59
C LEU A 175 -39.43 -36.50 5.79
N PRO A 176 -39.61 -37.81 6.02
CA PRO A 176 -40.92 -38.34 6.32
C PRO A 176 -41.35 -37.92 7.73
N ASP A 177 -42.62 -37.53 7.82
CA ASP A 177 -43.39 -37.33 9.04
C ASP A 177 -43.39 -38.62 9.89
N GLU A 178 -42.83 -38.56 11.10
CA GLU A 178 -43.15 -39.55 12.14
C GLU A 178 -44.45 -39.12 12.81
N ASP A 179 -45.56 -39.62 12.27
CA ASP A 179 -46.84 -39.61 12.94
C ASP A 179 -46.77 -40.42 14.24
N ALA A 180 -47.21 -39.77 15.30
CA ALA A 180 -47.58 -40.37 16.56
C ALA A 180 -48.67 -41.43 16.37
N SER A 181 -48.49 -42.64 16.92
CA SER A 181 -49.60 -43.47 17.38
C SER A 181 -49.16 -44.66 18.24
N ALA A 182 -49.72 -44.70 19.45
CA ALA A 182 -50.12 -45.88 20.24
C ALA A 182 -49.06 -46.73 20.96
N ALA A 183 -48.97 -46.56 22.29
CA ALA A 183 -49.61 -47.46 23.27
C ALA A 183 -49.31 -47.01 24.71
#